data_AF-X1MWL8-F1
#
_entry.id   AF-X1MWL8-F1
#
_cell.length_a   1.000
_cell.length_b   1.000
_cell.length_c   1.000
_cell.angle_alpha   90.00
_cell.angle_beta   90.00
_cell.angle_gamma   90.00
#
_symmetry.space_group_name_H-M   'P 1'
#
loop_
_entity.id
_entity.type
_entity.pdbx_description
1 polymer ?
#
loop_
_entity_poly.entity_id
_entity_poly.type
_entity_poly.pdbx_seq_one_letter_code
_entity_poly.pdbx_strand_id
1 'polypeptide(L)' 'DEALCKGCGACVSSCIRGAIKMKGFSDAQILAMIDAT' A
#
# COMPACT_ATOMS: atom_id res chain seq x y z
N ASP A 1 11.38 12.31 1.93
CA ASP A 1 11.28 12.35 3.40
C ASP A 1 9.97 11.71 3.82
N GLU A 2 10.03 10.78 4.77
CA GLU A 2 8.84 10.13 5.31
C GLU A 2 7.89 11.16 5.97
N ALA A 3 8.42 12.24 6.53
CA ALA A 3 7.64 13.33 7.14
C ALA A 3 6.72 14.07 6.14
N LEU A 4 7.05 14.04 4.84
CA LEU A 4 6.23 14.63 3.79
C LEU A 4 5.16 13.67 3.25
N CYS A 5 5.30 12.37 3.49
CA CYS A 5 4.36 11.37 3.02
C CYS A 5 3.01 11.51 3.74
N LYS A 6 1.92 11.65 2.98
CA LYS A 6 0.55 11.71 3.53
C LYS A 6 -0.21 10.39 3.45
N GLY A 7 0.41 9.34 2.92
CA GLY A 7 -0.22 8.03 2.77
C GLY A 7 -1.31 7.94 1.69
N CYS A 8 -1.32 8.83 0.68
CA CYS A 8 -2.38 8.86 -0.34
C CYS A 8 -2.37 7.69 -1.34
N GLY A 9 -1.28 6.92 -1.43
CA GLY A 9 -1.20 5.72 -2.28
C GLY A 9 -0.85 5.94 -3.75
N ALA A 10 -0.85 7.18 -4.26
CA ALA A 10 -0.63 7.45 -5.68
C ALA A 10 0.71 6.93 -6.24
N CYS A 11 1.79 6.96 -5.43
CA CYS A 11 3.10 6.45 -5.85
C CYS A 11 3.14 4.92 -5.90
N VAL A 12 2.42 4.24 -5.02
CA VAL A 12 2.35 2.77 -4.98
C VAL A 12 1.52 2.26 -6.15
N SER A 13 0.34 2.86 -6.40
CA SER A 13 -0.56 2.45 -7.48
C SER A 13 0.00 2.67 -8.88
N SER A 14 0.84 3.69 -9.06
CA SER A 14 1.49 3.98 -10.35
C SER A 14 2.73 3.12 -10.63
N CYS A 15 3.27 2.43 -9.62
CA CYS A 15 4.49 1.65 -9.76
C CYS A 15 4.22 0.24 -10.32
N ILE A 16 4.32 0.10 -11.64
CA ILE A 16 4.10 -1.19 -12.35
C ILE A 16 5.08 -2.28 -11.91
N ARG A 17 6.29 -1.89 -11.49
CA ARG A 17 7.33 -2.82 -10.99
C ARG A 17 7.08 -3.28 -9.55
N GLY A 18 6.16 -2.64 -8.83
CA GLY A 18 5.85 -2.98 -7.44
C GLY A 18 6.97 -2.67 -6.43
N ALA A 19 7.88 -1.76 -6.77
CA ALA A 19 9.05 -1.45 -5.93
C ALA A 19 8.70 -0.64 -4.67
N ILE A 20 7.66 0.20 -4.74
CA ILE A 20 7.21 1.04 -3.62
C ILE A 20 6.09 0.30 -2.89
N LYS A 21 6.15 0.23 -1.55
CA LYS A 21 5.13 -0.41 -0.71
C LYS A 21 4.52 0.58 0.26
N MET A 22 3.22 0.44 0.51
CA MET A 22 2.51 1.23 1.52
C MET A 22 2.64 0.57 2.90
N LYS A 23 3.05 1.33 3.91
CA LYS A 23 3.08 0.83 5.30
C LYS A 23 1.64 0.65 5.81
N GLY A 24 1.36 -0.48 6.45
CA GLY A 24 0.03 -0.79 7.03
C GLY A 24 -1.01 -1.32 6.04
N PHE A 25 -0.68 -1.41 4.75
CA PHE A 25 -1.56 -1.93 3.70
C PHE A 25 -0.81 -2.95 2.85
N SER A 26 -0.22 -3.96 3.50
CA SER A 26 0.37 -5.07 2.77
C SER A 26 -0.69 -5.93 2.09
N ASP A 27 -0.32 -6.59 1.00
CA ASP A 27 -1.23 -7.46 0.24
C ASP A 27 -1.87 -8.53 1.14
N ALA A 28 -1.10 -9.11 2.07
CA ALA A 28 -1.61 -10.08 3.04
C ALA A 28 -2.68 -9.50 3.97
N GLN A 29 -2.50 -8.26 4.45
CA GLN A 29 -3.49 -7.59 5.29
C GLN A 29 -4.77 -7.29 4.50
N ILE A 30 -4.65 -6.88 3.24
CA ILE A 30 -5.80 -6.58 2.37
C ILE A 30 -6.57 -7.87 2.06
N LEU A 31 -5.87 -8.93 1.67
CA LEU A 31 -6.50 -10.22 1.38
C LEU A 31 -7.22 -10.78 2.61
N ALA A 32 -6.61 -10.68 3.79
CA ALA A 32 -7.26 -11.09 5.04
C ALA A 32 -8.56 -10.31 5.32
N MET A 33 -8.65 -9.02 4.95
CA MET A 33 -9.89 -8.25 5.09
C MET A 33 -10.97 -8.69 4.09
N ILE A 34 -10.58 -9.09 2.88
CA ILE A 34 -11.51 -9.61 1.87
C ILE A 34 -12.06 -10.97 2.32
N ASP A 35 -11.17 -11.87 2.77
CA ASP A 35 -11.51 -13.23 3.20
C ASP A 35 -12.36 -13.25 4.49
N ALA A 36 -12.37 -12.16 5.27
CA ALA A 36 -13.18 -12.02 6.48
C ALA A 36 -14.64 -11.63 6.20
N THR A 37 -15.05 -11.51 4.93
CA THR A 37 -16.43 -11.22 4.49
C THR A 37 -17.23 -12.51 4.32
#